data_AF-A0A2D3D455-F1
#
_entry.id   AF-A0A2D3D455-F1
#
_cell.length_a   1.000
_cell.length_b   1.000
_cell.length_c   1.000
_cell.angle_alpha   90.00
_cell.angle_beta   90.00
_cell.angle_gamma   90.00
#
_symmetry.space_group_name_H-M   'P 1'
#
loop_
_entity.id
_entity.type
_entity.pdbx_description
1 polymer ?
#
loop_
_entity_poly.entity_id
_entity_poly.type
_entity_poly.pdbx_seq_one_letter_code
_entity_poly.pdbx_strand_id
1 'polypeptide(L)'
;MQQDQNEREKEEQRLDMVRRRREQASLVVAFGAKLPERGDDEVWSLFLYNGAERPVFDVVVESQHLKGGAKNYKLELGILPPGTYVVPSHPKYHWGSLINLDHTDERVEYLVKGEGMKMVTSISFVDAEGTHWIKEGRELRELPAGE
;
A
#
# COMPACT_ATOMS: atom_id res chain seq x y z
N MET A 1 13.72 -6.36 42.96
CA MET A 1 12.40 -7.03 42.87
C MET A 1 11.33 -6.11 42.31
N GLN A 2 10.91 -5.03 43.00
CA GLN A 2 9.87 -4.11 42.45
C GLN A 2 10.34 -3.30 41.22
N GLN A 3 11.61 -2.86 41.21
CA GLN A 3 12.21 -2.18 40.05
C GLN A 3 12.34 -3.10 38.83
N ASP A 4 12.80 -4.34 39.03
CA ASP A 4 12.94 -5.32 37.95
C ASP A 4 11.59 -5.72 37.33
N GLN A 5 10.51 -5.73 38.12
CA GLN A 5 9.15 -5.98 37.62
C GLN A 5 8.63 -4.80 36.79
N ASN A 6 8.83 -3.56 37.27
CA ASN A 6 8.42 -2.35 36.54
C ASN A 6 9.18 -2.18 35.22
N GLU A 7 10.45 -2.57 35.14
CA GLU A 7 11.23 -2.52 33.91
C GLU A 7 10.76 -3.55 32.88
N ARG A 8 10.40 -4.76 33.32
CA ARG A 8 9.83 -5.80 32.45
C ARG A 8 8.48 -5.39 31.89
N GLU A 9 7.58 -4.86 32.73
CA GLU A 9 6.27 -4.40 32.29
C GLU A 9 6.37 -3.27 31.25
N LYS A 10 7.29 -2.32 31.43
CA LYS A 10 7.54 -1.26 30.45
C LYS A 10 8.07 -1.80 29.13
N GLU A 11 8.99 -2.76 29.17
CA GLU A 11 9.53 -3.37 27.96
C GLU A 11 8.48 -4.19 27.21
N GLU A 12 7.64 -4.94 27.93
CA GLU A 12 6.51 -5.67 27.33
C GLU A 12 5.50 -4.73 26.67
N GLN A 13 5.14 -3.63 27.33
CA GLN A 13 4.26 -2.60 26.74
C GLN A 13 4.88 -1.99 25.48
N ARG A 14 6.18 -1.71 25.50
CA ARG A 14 6.91 -1.18 24.34
C ARG A 14 6.89 -2.16 23.17
N LEU A 15 7.14 -3.44 23.44
CA LEU A 15 7.12 -4.49 22.42
C LEU A 15 5.71 -4.69 21.84
N ASP A 16 4.67 -4.62 22.67
CA ASP A 16 3.28 -4.71 22.23
C ASP A 16 2.89 -3.54 21.31
N MET A 17 3.26 -2.31 21.69
CA MET A 17 3.04 -1.13 20.84
C MET A 17 3.73 -1.26 19.48
N VAL A 18 4.99 -1.69 19.46
CA VAL A 18 5.73 -1.90 18.20
C VAL A 18 5.09 -2.98 17.33
N ARG A 19 4.60 -4.07 17.93
CA ARG A 19 3.89 -5.14 17.21
C ARG A 19 2.60 -4.62 16.59
N ARG A 20 1.75 -3.96 17.36
CA ARG A 20 0.48 -3.41 16.87
C ARG A 20 0.70 -2.41 15.73
N ARG A 21 1.71 -1.54 15.85
CA ARG A 21 2.05 -0.58 14.79
C ARG A 21 2.44 -1.30 13.49
N ARG A 22 3.33 -2.29 13.59
CA ARG A 22 3.76 -3.09 12.44
C ARG A 22 2.61 -3.90 11.83
N GLU A 23 1.70 -4.41 12.66
CA GLU A 23 0.49 -5.11 12.22
C GLU A 23 -0.41 -4.18 11.40
N GLN A 24 -0.69 -2.96 11.89
CA GLN A 24 -1.48 -1.97 11.15
C GLN A 24 -0.83 -1.60 9.81
N ALA A 25 0.48 -1.35 9.79
CA ALA A 25 1.22 -1.08 8.56
C ALA A 25 1.17 -2.28 7.58
N SER A 26 1.12 -3.52 8.09
CA SER A 26 1.05 -4.71 7.24
C SER A 26 -0.27 -4.84 6.46
N LEU A 27 -1.34 -4.20 6.95
CA LEU A 27 -2.67 -4.16 6.35
C LEU A 27 -2.78 -3.22 5.14
N VAL A 28 -1.72 -2.45 4.85
CA VAL A 28 -1.61 -1.66 3.62
C VAL A 28 -1.03 -2.54 2.51
N VAL A 29 -1.73 -2.63 1.39
CA VAL A 29 -1.41 -3.53 0.28
C VAL A 29 -1.65 -2.83 -1.05
N ALA A 30 -0.76 -3.09 -2.02
CA ALA A 30 -0.94 -2.69 -3.41
C ALA A 30 -0.62 -3.87 -4.34
N PHE A 31 -1.37 -4.01 -5.43
CA PHE A 31 -1.08 -4.98 -6.50
C PHE A 31 -1.71 -4.56 -7.83
N GLY A 32 -1.32 -5.23 -8.93
CA GLY A 32 -1.89 -4.97 -10.25
C GLY A 32 -3.29 -5.55 -10.42
N ALA A 33 -4.17 -4.81 -11.06
CA ALA A 33 -5.53 -5.22 -11.39
C ALA A 33 -5.91 -4.80 -12.82
N LYS A 34 -7.06 -5.31 -13.29
CA LYS A 34 -7.68 -4.90 -14.54
C LYS A 34 -9.07 -4.33 -14.33
N LEU A 35 -9.42 -3.38 -15.19
CA LEU A 35 -10.74 -2.77 -15.30
C LEU A 35 -11.32 -3.13 -16.68
N PRO A 36 -11.94 -4.31 -16.83
CA PRO A 36 -12.30 -4.87 -18.15
C PRO A 36 -13.33 -4.06 -18.92
N GLU A 37 -14.05 -3.16 -18.26
CA GLU A 37 -15.09 -2.31 -18.87
C GLU A 37 -14.51 -1.00 -19.43
N ARG A 38 -13.21 -0.74 -19.20
CA ARG A 38 -12.50 0.42 -19.75
C ARG A 38 -11.83 0.10 -21.08
N GLY A 39 -11.49 1.15 -21.82
CA GLY A 39 -10.75 1.01 -23.09
C GLY A 39 -9.34 0.44 -22.89
N ASP A 40 -8.72 -0.03 -23.98
CA ASP A 40 -7.43 -0.74 -23.95
C ASP A 40 -6.29 0.03 -23.25
N ASP A 41 -6.31 1.37 -23.30
CA ASP A 41 -5.31 2.24 -22.67
C ASP A 41 -5.53 2.46 -21.16
N GLU A 42 -6.71 2.11 -20.65
CA GLU A 42 -7.13 2.29 -19.24
C GLU A 42 -7.52 0.96 -18.56
N VAL A 43 -7.32 -0.16 -19.26
CA VAL A 43 -7.67 -1.51 -18.78
C VAL A 43 -6.79 -1.95 -17.61
N TRP A 44 -5.58 -1.38 -17.46
CA TRP A 44 -4.65 -1.72 -16.38
C TRP A 44 -4.81 -0.76 -15.22
N SER A 45 -4.61 -1.26 -14.00
CA SER A 45 -4.79 -0.45 -12.81
C SER A 45 -3.94 -0.93 -11.64
N LEU A 46 -3.76 -0.03 -10.67
CA LEU A 46 -3.23 -0.35 -9.36
C LEU A 46 -4.39 -0.48 -8.38
N PHE A 47 -4.53 -1.65 -7.78
CA PHE A 47 -5.40 -1.84 -6.66
C PHE A 47 -4.67 -1.45 -5.38
N LEU A 48 -5.36 -0.73 -4.50
CA LEU A 48 -4.86 -0.31 -3.20
C LEU A 48 -5.87 -0.71 -2.13
N TYR A 49 -5.37 -1.29 -1.05
CA TYR A 49 -6.17 -1.61 0.12
C TYR A 49 -5.48 -1.06 1.35
N ASN A 50 -6.20 -0.27 2.13
CA ASN A 50 -5.79 0.14 3.45
C ASN A 50 -6.74 -0.49 4.48
N GLY A 51 -6.30 -1.60 5.09
CA GLY A 51 -7.03 -2.25 6.16
C GLY A 51 -6.71 -1.71 7.56
N ALA A 52 -5.87 -0.68 7.68
CA ALA A 52 -5.58 -0.07 8.98
C ALA A 52 -6.77 0.73 9.49
N GLU A 53 -6.80 0.96 10.81
CA GLU A 53 -7.86 1.74 11.46
C GLU A 53 -7.79 3.25 11.15
N ARG A 54 -6.66 3.72 10.62
CA ARG A 54 -6.38 5.13 10.34
C ARG A 54 -5.86 5.33 8.92
N PRO A 55 -6.01 6.53 8.34
CA PRO A 55 -5.37 6.86 7.07
C PRO A 55 -3.86 6.72 7.13
N VAL A 56 -3.26 6.47 5.97
CA VAL A 56 -1.82 6.60 5.75
C VAL A 56 -1.56 7.73 4.75
N PHE A 57 -0.36 8.30 4.81
CA PHE A 57 0.02 9.51 4.08
C PHE A 57 1.22 9.26 3.19
N ASP A 58 1.47 10.20 2.27
CA ASP A 58 2.60 10.20 1.33
C ASP A 58 2.84 8.82 0.70
N VAL A 59 1.76 8.24 0.19
CA VAL A 59 1.79 6.90 -0.40
C VAL A 59 2.45 6.97 -1.76
N VAL A 60 3.52 6.19 -1.92
CA VAL A 60 4.23 6.04 -3.19
C VAL A 60 4.20 4.59 -3.60
N VAL A 61 3.69 4.30 -4.80
CA VAL A 61 3.68 2.96 -5.38
C VAL A 61 4.61 2.92 -6.59
N GLU A 62 5.63 2.07 -6.51
CA GLU A 62 6.44 1.72 -7.67
C GLU A 62 5.89 0.45 -8.33
N SER A 63 5.77 0.50 -9.66
CA SER A 63 5.31 -0.64 -10.44
C SER A 63 6.06 -0.76 -11.76
N GLN A 64 5.90 -1.88 -12.43
CA GLN A 64 6.47 -2.20 -13.73
C GLN A 64 5.42 -2.90 -14.61
N HIS A 65 5.67 -2.95 -15.91
CA HIS A 65 4.82 -3.70 -16.82
C HIS A 65 4.74 -5.19 -16.45
N LEU A 66 3.59 -5.82 -16.72
CA LEU A 66 3.34 -7.24 -16.42
C LEU A 66 4.35 -8.20 -17.08
N LYS A 67 4.89 -7.84 -18.25
CA LYS A 67 5.92 -8.62 -18.97
C LYS A 67 7.35 -8.35 -18.47
N GLY A 68 7.50 -7.55 -17.41
CA GLY A 68 8.79 -7.11 -16.86
C GLY A 68 9.48 -6.03 -17.70
N GLY A 69 10.56 -5.47 -17.15
CA GLY A 69 11.49 -4.59 -17.86
C GLY A 69 11.23 -3.09 -17.62
N ALA A 70 10.17 -2.54 -18.20
CA ALA A 70 9.88 -1.11 -18.11
C ALA A 70 9.18 -0.76 -16.79
N LYS A 71 9.80 0.12 -15.99
CA LYS A 71 9.13 0.75 -14.84
C LYS A 71 7.98 1.62 -15.35
N ASN A 72 6.85 1.55 -14.65
CA ASN A 72 5.77 2.51 -14.83
C ASN A 72 6.14 3.81 -14.10
N TYR A 73 5.38 4.87 -14.37
CA TYR A 73 5.43 6.07 -13.55
C TYR A 73 5.02 5.75 -12.11
N LYS A 74 5.66 6.43 -11.15
CA LYS A 74 5.28 6.32 -9.75
C LYS A 74 3.87 6.85 -9.56
N LEU A 75 3.07 6.14 -8.77
CA LEU A 75 1.81 6.68 -8.25
C LEU A 75 2.12 7.36 -6.91
N GLU A 76 1.73 8.62 -6.77
CA GLU A 76 1.90 9.41 -5.55
C GLU A 76 0.54 9.88 -5.05
N LEU A 77 0.21 9.56 -3.81
CA LEU A 77 -1.03 9.98 -3.14
C LEU A 77 -0.68 10.66 -1.81
N GLY A 78 -1.23 11.86 -1.57
CA GLY A 78 -1.02 12.53 -0.28
C GLY A 78 -1.71 11.82 0.89
N ILE A 79 -2.80 11.10 0.63
CA ILE A 79 -3.55 10.34 1.64
C ILE A 79 -4.20 9.11 1.03
N LEU A 80 -4.21 8.01 1.78
CA LEU A 80 -4.99 6.81 1.51
C LEU A 80 -5.83 6.47 2.76
N PRO A 81 -7.12 6.81 2.78
CA PRO A 81 -8.02 6.44 3.87
C PRO A 81 -8.21 4.92 3.96
N PRO A 82 -8.73 4.40 5.08
CA PRO A 82 -9.16 3.01 5.15
C PRO A 82 -10.15 2.66 4.03
N GLY A 83 -10.08 1.43 3.53
CA GLY A 83 -10.99 0.90 2.51
C GLY A 83 -10.29 0.36 1.27
N THR A 84 -11.09 0.19 0.23
CA THR A 84 -10.70 -0.50 -1.00
C THR A 84 -10.72 0.44 -2.20
N TYR A 85 -9.62 0.49 -2.96
CA TYR A 85 -9.47 1.46 -4.04
C TYR A 85 -8.82 0.87 -5.29
N VAL A 86 -9.06 1.54 -6.41
CA VAL A 86 -8.33 1.30 -7.66
C VAL A 86 -7.93 2.62 -8.31
N VAL A 87 -6.77 2.63 -8.97
CA VAL A 87 -6.27 3.74 -9.77
C VAL A 87 -6.03 3.23 -11.20
N PRO A 88 -6.86 3.62 -12.18
CA PRO A 88 -6.68 3.22 -13.58
C PRO A 88 -5.41 3.84 -14.16
N SER A 89 -4.81 3.20 -15.16
CA SER A 89 -3.86 3.88 -16.03
C SER A 89 -4.56 5.00 -16.79
N HIS A 90 -3.83 6.06 -17.10
CA HIS A 90 -4.37 7.19 -17.86
C HIS A 90 -3.37 7.61 -18.96
N PRO A 91 -3.80 7.76 -20.23
CA PRO A 91 -2.90 7.97 -21.36
C PRO A 91 -2.08 9.27 -21.27
N LYS A 92 -2.64 10.32 -20.64
CA LYS A 92 -2.00 11.63 -20.52
C LYS A 92 -1.30 11.88 -19.18
N TYR A 93 -1.79 11.25 -18.11
CA TYR A 93 -1.39 11.56 -16.73
C TYR A 93 -0.70 10.37 -16.05
N HIS A 94 -0.50 9.28 -16.80
CA HIS A 94 0.01 7.98 -16.37
C HIS A 94 -0.93 7.22 -15.42
N TRP A 95 -1.46 7.90 -14.40
CA TRP A 95 -2.46 7.40 -13.46
C TRP A 95 -3.70 8.31 -13.45
N GLY A 96 -4.87 7.70 -13.35
CA GLY A 96 -6.14 8.39 -13.22
C GLY A 96 -6.50 8.71 -11.76
N SER A 97 -7.77 9.00 -11.52
CA SER A 97 -8.28 9.30 -10.17
C SER A 97 -8.32 8.04 -9.30
N LEU A 98 -8.18 8.25 -7.98
CA LEU A 98 -8.45 7.22 -6.97
C LEU A 98 -9.96 6.95 -6.91
N ILE A 99 -10.36 5.72 -7.20
CA ILE A 99 -11.75 5.27 -7.19
C ILE A 99 -11.97 4.42 -5.94
N ASN A 100 -12.96 4.78 -5.12
CA ASN A 100 -13.33 4.02 -3.93
C ASN A 100 -14.33 2.91 -4.31
N LEU A 101 -13.90 1.65 -4.22
CA LEU A 101 -14.67 0.48 -4.59
C LEU A 101 -15.76 0.13 -3.56
N ASP A 102 -15.67 0.63 -2.33
CA ASP A 102 -16.71 0.45 -1.32
C ASP A 102 -17.98 1.28 -1.63
N HIS A 103 -17.91 2.17 -2.62
CA HIS A 103 -18.99 3.09 -3.03
C HIS A 103 -19.29 3.08 -4.53
N THR A 104 -18.70 2.17 -5.30
CA THR A 104 -18.90 2.10 -6.76
C THR A 104 -19.04 0.66 -7.24
N ASP A 105 -19.84 0.45 -8.29
CA ASP A 105 -20.00 -0.85 -8.95
C ASP A 105 -18.91 -1.13 -10.02
N GLU A 106 -17.76 -0.46 -9.96
CA GLU A 106 -16.67 -0.66 -10.93
C GLU A 106 -16.17 -2.12 -10.83
N ARG A 107 -16.28 -2.86 -11.94
CA ARG A 107 -15.83 -4.25 -12.00
C ARG A 107 -14.31 -4.30 -12.02
N VAL A 108 -13.72 -5.01 -11.06
CA VAL A 108 -12.27 -5.21 -10.95
C VAL A 108 -11.90 -6.67 -11.10
N GLU A 109 -10.93 -6.96 -11.97
CA GLU A 109 -10.33 -8.28 -12.11
C GLU A 109 -8.94 -8.31 -11.48
N TYR A 110 -8.83 -9.03 -10.37
CA TYR A 110 -7.57 -9.16 -9.64
C TYR A 110 -6.60 -10.11 -10.33
N LEU A 111 -5.34 -9.68 -10.49
CA LEU A 111 -4.29 -10.50 -11.07
C LEU A 111 -3.69 -11.43 -10.00
N VAL A 112 -4.48 -12.39 -9.53
CA VAL A 112 -4.13 -13.33 -8.46
C VAL A 112 -3.27 -14.52 -8.94
N LYS A 113 -2.99 -14.64 -10.24
CA LYS A 113 -2.20 -15.73 -10.82
C LYS A 113 -0.95 -15.20 -11.54
N GLY A 114 0.20 -15.81 -11.25
CA GLY A 114 1.45 -15.61 -11.99
C GLY A 114 2.08 -14.23 -11.82
N GLU A 115 2.37 -13.57 -12.95
CA GLU A 115 3.13 -12.31 -13.01
C GLU A 115 2.39 -11.09 -12.42
N GLY A 116 1.10 -11.20 -12.10
CA GLY A 116 0.29 -10.10 -11.54
C GLY A 116 0.86 -9.51 -10.25
N MET A 117 1.43 -10.36 -9.38
CA MET A 117 2.11 -9.92 -8.16
C MET A 117 3.44 -9.21 -8.44
N LYS A 118 4.02 -9.35 -9.64
CA LYS A 118 5.26 -8.67 -10.03
C LYS A 118 5.03 -7.28 -10.61
N MET A 119 3.77 -6.88 -10.79
CA MET A 119 3.44 -5.55 -11.32
C MET A 119 3.80 -4.48 -10.30
N VAL A 120 3.42 -4.63 -9.03
CA VAL A 120 3.84 -3.72 -7.95
C VAL A 120 5.16 -4.21 -7.37
N THR A 121 6.19 -3.37 -7.43
CA THR A 121 7.51 -3.68 -6.89
C THR A 121 7.64 -3.21 -5.45
N SER A 122 7.06 -2.05 -5.12
CA SER A 122 7.04 -1.55 -3.76
C SER A 122 5.87 -0.61 -3.50
N ILE A 123 5.49 -0.50 -2.23
CA ILE A 123 4.65 0.58 -1.71
C ILE A 123 5.33 1.16 -0.46
N SER A 124 5.51 2.47 -0.41
CA SER A 124 5.92 3.19 0.80
C SER A 124 4.85 4.17 1.23
N PHE A 125 4.77 4.44 2.52
CA PHE A 125 3.78 5.34 3.11
C PHE A 125 4.21 5.75 4.52
N VAL A 126 3.55 6.78 5.05
CA VAL A 126 3.68 7.25 6.42
C VAL A 126 2.43 6.86 7.18
N ASP A 127 2.58 6.15 8.30
CA ASP A 127 1.44 5.82 9.15
C ASP A 127 0.94 7.06 9.93
N ALA A 128 -0.20 6.90 10.60
CA ALA A 128 -0.80 7.99 11.38
C ALA A 128 0.05 8.45 12.59
N GLU A 129 1.14 7.76 12.92
CA GLU A 129 2.09 8.14 13.96
C GLU A 129 3.38 8.75 13.40
N GLY A 130 3.45 8.95 12.08
CA GLY A 130 4.61 9.52 11.40
C GLY A 130 5.70 8.50 11.07
N THR A 131 5.45 7.20 11.24
CA THR A 131 6.44 6.17 10.92
C THR A 131 6.44 5.90 9.41
N HIS A 132 7.61 5.99 8.79
CA HIS A 132 7.77 5.64 7.38
C HIS A 132 7.91 4.13 7.23
N TRP A 133 7.08 3.56 6.36
CA TRP A 133 7.07 2.16 6.03
C TRP A 133 7.36 1.96 4.54
N ILE A 134 8.07 0.88 4.23
CA ILE A 134 8.18 0.36 2.86
C ILE A 134 7.86 -1.13 2.85
N LYS A 135 7.08 -1.53 1.87
CA LYS A 135 6.74 -2.91 1.59
C LYS A 135 7.24 -3.28 0.20
N GLU A 136 8.13 -4.26 0.14
CA GLU A 136 8.70 -4.82 -1.09
C GLU A 136 8.36 -6.30 -1.15
N GLY A 137 7.50 -6.69 -2.11
CA GLY A 137 6.92 -8.02 -2.12
C GLY A 137 6.16 -8.34 -0.83
N ARG A 138 6.72 -9.22 0.01
CA ARG A 138 6.14 -9.63 1.30
C ARG A 138 6.83 -9.02 2.51
N GLU A 139 7.94 -8.32 2.31
CA GLU A 139 8.74 -7.78 3.40
C GLU A 139 8.29 -6.35 3.72
N LEU A 140 7.96 -6.12 4.98
CA LEU A 140 7.66 -4.80 5.53
C LEU A 140 8.85 -4.33 6.36
N ARG A 141 9.35 -3.13 6.07
CA ARG A 141 10.47 -2.52 6.78
C ARG A 141 10.10 -1.09 7.17
N GLU A 142 10.54 -0.71 8.36
CA GLU A 142 10.51 0.70 8.79
C GLU A 142 11.69 1.39 8.10
N LEU A 143 11.43 2.51 7.45
CA LEU A 143 12.48 3.36 6.92
C LEU A 143 12.92 4.34 8.01
N PRO A 144 14.22 4.66 8.10
CA PRO A 144 14.65 5.75 8.95
C PRO A 144 13.91 7.02 8.53
N ALA A 145 13.51 7.83 9.52
CA ALA A 145 13.01 9.17 9.23
C ALA A 145 14.08 9.89 8.39
N GLY A 146 13.69 10.37 7.21
CA GLY A 146 14.60 11.12 6.34
C GLY A 146 15.11 12.37 7.08
N GLU A 147 16.42 12.60 6.98
CA GLU A 147 17.07 13.88 7.33
C GLU A 147 16.52 15.05 6.50
#